data_AF-A0A2D0JX90-F1
#
_entry.id   AF-A0A2D0JX90-F1
#
_cell.length_a   1.000
_cell.length_b   1.000
_cell.length_c   1.000
_cell.angle_alpha   90.00
_cell.angle_beta   90.00
_cell.angle_gamma   90.00
#
_symmetry.space_group_name_H-M   'P 1'
#
loop_
_entity.id
_entity.type
_entity.pdbx_description
1 polymer ?
#
loop_
_entity_poly.entity_id
_entity_poly.type
_entity_poly.pdbx_seq_one_letter_code
_entity_poly.pdbx_strand_id
1 'polypeptide(L)'
;MSSREIAELTGKKISAVHSDIRAIVPALYAADNGEKVRSYAWGTTKDEMIAFLNHHKIQGIEVIFDDRGYVYEFLLDRRHTEILITGYDVVRRAG
;
A
#
# COMPACT_ATOMS: atom_id res chain seq x y z
N MET A 1 -6.57 -7.67 5.50
CA MET A 1 -5.36 -8.49 5.61
C MET A 1 -4.19 -7.59 5.95
N SER A 2 -3.32 -8.07 6.81
CA SER A 2 -2.14 -7.36 7.27
C SER A 2 -1.00 -7.45 6.25
N SER A 3 -0.14 -6.43 6.15
CA SER A 3 1.04 -6.49 5.27
C SER A 3 2.04 -7.56 5.70
N ARG A 4 2.03 -7.98 6.97
CA ARG A 4 2.86 -9.08 7.48
C ARG A 4 2.30 -10.43 7.04
N GLU A 5 0.99 -10.63 7.13
CA GLU A 5 0.31 -11.81 6.58
C GLU A 5 0.55 -11.94 5.07
N ILE A 6 0.47 -10.82 4.33
CA ILE A 6 0.74 -10.80 2.89
C ILE A 6 2.19 -11.18 2.59
N ALA A 7 3.15 -10.69 3.38
CA ALA A 7 4.56 -11.05 3.24
C ALA A 7 4.78 -12.57 3.44
N GLU A 8 4.15 -13.15 4.46
CA GLU A 8 4.20 -14.58 4.74
C GLU A 8 3.57 -15.40 3.60
N LEU A 9 2.35 -15.07 3.18
CA LEU A 9 1.63 -15.77 2.10
C LEU A 9 2.35 -15.71 0.75
N THR A 10 3.08 -14.62 0.48
CA THR A 10 3.75 -14.40 -0.81
C THR A 10 5.23 -14.79 -0.80
N GLY A 11 5.80 -15.04 0.37
CA GLY A 11 7.24 -15.25 0.57
C GLY A 11 8.08 -13.98 0.34
N LYS A 12 7.46 -12.80 0.25
CA LYS A 12 8.16 -11.52 0.05
C LYS A 12 8.69 -10.97 1.38
N LYS A 13 9.76 -10.17 1.29
CA LYS A 13 10.19 -9.34 2.43
C LYS A 13 9.12 -8.31 2.76
N ILE A 14 8.86 -8.08 4.05
CA ILE A 14 7.91 -7.06 4.52
C ILE A 14 8.18 -5.66 3.95
N SER A 15 9.46 -5.28 3.82
CA SER A 15 9.87 -4.00 3.23
C SER A 15 9.53 -3.87 1.75
N ALA A 16 9.52 -4.99 1.01
CA ALA A 16 9.06 -5.01 -0.38
C ALA A 16 7.54 -4.83 -0.44
N VAL A 17 6.79 -5.56 0.41
CA VAL A 17 5.33 -5.42 0.51
C VAL A 17 4.94 -3.98 0.87
N HIS A 18 5.60 -3.35 1.84
CA HIS A 18 5.36 -1.96 2.20
C HIS A 18 5.61 -0.99 1.04
N SER A 19 6.67 -1.23 0.27
CA SER A 19 7.00 -0.40 -0.90
C SER A 19 5.98 -0.58 -2.03
N ASP A 20 5.51 -1.80 -2.25
CA ASP A 20 4.48 -2.11 -3.24
C ASP A 20 3.13 -1.46 -2.87
N ILE A 21 2.74 -1.50 -1.58
CA ILE A 21 1.56 -0.78 -1.08
C ILE A 21 1.72 0.73 -1.33
N ARG A 22 2.91 1.30 -1.05
CA ARG A 22 3.19 2.72 -1.33
C ARG A 22 3.11 3.12 -2.79
N ALA A 23 3.36 2.20 -3.72
CA ALA A 23 3.17 2.46 -5.13
C ALA A 23 1.70 2.32 -5.58
N ILE A 24 1.00 1.30 -5.07
CA ILE A 24 -0.35 0.95 -5.53
C ILE A 24 -1.40 1.93 -5.01
N VAL A 25 -1.28 2.41 -3.78
CA VAL A 25 -2.33 3.27 -3.16
C VAL A 25 -2.53 4.59 -3.94
N PRO A 26 -1.48 5.38 -4.24
CA PRO A 26 -1.63 6.57 -5.08
C PRO A 26 -2.10 6.25 -6.50
N ALA A 27 -1.66 5.12 -7.07
CA ALA A 27 -2.01 4.71 -8.42
C ALA A 27 -3.51 4.36 -8.54
N LEU A 28 -4.05 3.62 -7.58
CA LEU A 28 -5.47 3.27 -7.53
C LEU A 28 -6.34 4.50 -7.33
N TYR A 29 -5.96 5.39 -6.41
CA TYR A 29 -6.69 6.65 -6.22
C TYR A 29 -6.73 7.48 -7.51
N ALA A 30 -5.59 7.66 -8.17
CA ALA A 30 -5.53 8.44 -9.40
C ALA A 30 -6.36 7.81 -10.52
N ALA A 31 -6.32 6.48 -10.65
CA ALA A 31 -7.15 5.75 -11.61
C ALA A 31 -8.65 5.91 -11.32
N ASP A 32 -9.07 5.76 -10.06
CA ASP A 32 -10.47 5.88 -9.64
C ASP A 32 -11.04 7.30 -9.85
N ASN A 33 -10.19 8.34 -9.80
CA ASN A 33 -10.58 9.75 -9.98
C ASN A 33 -10.27 10.33 -11.36
N GLY A 34 -9.76 9.52 -12.30
CA GLY A 34 -9.36 9.99 -13.63
C GLY A 34 -8.18 10.97 -13.62
N GLU A 35 -7.44 11.02 -12.51
CA GLU A 35 -6.26 11.86 -12.36
C GLU A 35 -5.02 11.15 -12.92
N LYS A 36 -4.07 11.93 -13.46
CA LYS A 36 -2.75 11.38 -13.80
C LYS A 36 -1.92 11.34 -12.52
N VAL A 37 -1.36 10.18 -12.17
CA VAL A 37 -0.41 10.03 -11.06
C VAL A 37 0.78 10.96 -11.33
N ARG A 38 0.88 12.08 -10.61
CA ARG A 38 2.02 13.02 -10.73
C ARG A 38 3.22 12.61 -9.87
N SER A 39 3.00 11.73 -8.90
CA SER A 39 4.02 11.19 -8.01
C SER A 39 3.51 9.90 -7.37
N TYR A 40 4.30 8.83 -7.45
CA TYR A 40 4.06 7.58 -6.70
C TYR A 40 4.50 7.69 -5.23
N ALA A 41 5.07 8.83 -4.82
CA ALA A 41 5.58 9.01 -3.48
C ALA A 41 4.41 9.30 -2.53
N TRP A 42 3.74 8.24 -2.07
CA TRP A 42 3.12 8.28 -0.75
C TRP A 42 4.25 8.61 0.24
N GLY A 43 4.13 9.70 0.98
CA GLY A 43 5.20 10.22 1.85
C GLY A 43 5.79 9.15 2.77
N THR A 44 6.98 9.40 3.30
CA THR A 44 7.70 8.41 4.12
C THR A 44 7.53 8.66 5.62
N THR A 45 6.99 9.81 5.99
CA THR A 45 6.72 10.16 7.39
C THR A 45 5.26 9.87 7.77
N LYS A 46 5.04 9.66 9.06
CA LYS A 46 3.70 9.43 9.63
C LYS A 46 2.70 10.52 9.23
N ASP A 47 3.09 11.79 9.37
CA ASP A 47 2.21 12.93 9.11
C ASP A 47 1.85 13.05 7.63
N GLU A 48 2.81 12.86 6.73
CA GLU A 48 2.54 12.87 5.28
C GLU A 48 1.60 11.73 4.88
N MET A 49 1.81 10.54 5.45
CA MET A 49 0.98 9.37 5.11
C MET A 49 -0.47 9.56 5.57
N ILE A 50 -0.66 10.02 6.81
CA ILE A 50 -1.99 10.29 7.37
C ILE A 50 -2.65 11.45 6.61
N ALA A 51 -1.92 12.53 6.32
CA ALA A 51 -2.43 13.65 5.55
C ALA A 51 -2.88 13.23 4.15
N PHE A 52 -2.11 12.36 3.48
CA PHE A 52 -2.47 11.83 2.17
C PHE A 52 -3.78 11.04 2.20
N LEU A 53 -3.92 10.07 3.13
CA LEU A 53 -5.13 9.25 3.26
C LEU A 53 -6.36 10.12 3.58
N ASN A 54 -6.23 11.07 4.49
CA ASN A 54 -7.31 11.96 4.91
C ASN A 54 -7.73 12.94 3.81
N HIS A 55 -6.75 13.58 3.14
CA HIS A 55 -7.01 14.56 2.09
C HIS A 55 -7.81 13.95 0.93
N HIS A 56 -7.41 12.75 0.51
CA HIS A 56 -8.04 12.03 -0.59
C HIS A 56 -9.21 11.14 -0.15
N LYS A 57 -9.58 11.18 1.15
CA LYS A 57 -10.64 10.37 1.77
C LYS A 57 -10.52 8.87 1.47
N ILE A 58 -9.30 8.36 1.36
CA ILE A 58 -9.03 6.96 1.05
C ILE A 58 -9.50 6.10 2.23
N GLN A 59 -10.34 5.10 1.92
CA GLN A 59 -10.86 4.14 2.89
C GLN A 59 -10.24 2.76 2.67
N GLY A 60 -10.36 1.89 3.67
CA GLY A 60 -9.91 0.49 3.56
C GLY A 60 -8.40 0.30 3.70
N ILE A 61 -7.69 1.33 4.19
CA ILE A 61 -6.26 1.29 4.50
C ILE A 61 -6.03 1.93 5.86
N GLU A 62 -5.37 1.20 6.75
CA GLU A 62 -4.88 1.72 8.02
C GLU A 62 -3.36 1.51 8.11
N VAL A 63 -2.66 2.50 8.66
CA VAL A 63 -1.20 2.47 8.86
C VAL A 63 -0.90 2.41 10.34
N ILE A 64 -0.29 1.32 10.79
CA ILE A 64 0.16 1.14 12.16
C ILE A 64 1.64 1.48 12.23
N PHE A 65 2.00 2.37 13.15
CA PHE A 65 3.38 2.81 13.39
C PHE A 65 3.92 2.20 14.68
N ASP A 66 5.22 1.94 14.72
CA ASP A 66 5.92 1.59 15.96
C ASP A 66 6.17 2.83 16.84
N ASP A 67 6.77 2.61 18.00
CA ASP A 67 7.15 3.64 18.97
C ASP A 67 8.19 4.63 18.43
N ARG A 68 8.95 4.24 17.39
CA ARG A 68 9.95 5.06 16.70
C ARG A 68 9.35 5.85 15.53
N GLY A 69 8.06 5.66 15.23
CA GLY A 69 7.36 6.31 14.13
C GLY A 69 7.59 5.68 12.76
N TYR A 70 8.22 4.50 12.68
CA TYR A 70 8.30 3.73 11.44
C TYR A 70 7.01 2.94 11.20
N VAL A 71 6.72 2.67 9.93
CA VAL A 71 5.59 1.82 9.58
C VAL A 71 5.85 0.40 10.06
N TYR A 72 5.06 -0.04 11.04
CA TYR A 72 5.10 -1.40 11.55
C TYR A 72 4.28 -2.35 10.67
N GLU A 73 3.10 -1.89 10.23
CA GLU A 73 2.14 -2.70 9.49
C GLU A 73 1.13 -1.84 8.72
N PHE A 74 0.59 -2.40 7.63
CA PHE A 74 -0.58 -1.86 6.95
C PHE A 74 -1.72 -2.85 7.10
N LEU A 75 -2.92 -2.38 7.40
CA LEU A 75 -4.14 -3.16 7.33
C LEU A 75 -4.90 -2.75 6.07
N LEU A 76 -5.11 -3.72 5.19
CA LEU A 76 -5.79 -3.53 3.91
C LEU A 76 -7.17 -4.20 3.94
N ASP A 77 -8.17 -3.57 3.34
CA ASP A 77 -9.44 -4.21 3.04
C ASP A 77 -9.27 -5.29 1.95
N ARG A 78 -10.38 -5.95 1.61
CA ARG A 78 -10.38 -7.01 0.59
C ARG A 78 -9.92 -6.50 -0.78
N ARG A 79 -10.41 -5.34 -1.23
CA ARG A 79 -10.12 -4.79 -2.57
C ARG A 79 -8.63 -4.50 -2.72
N HIS A 80 -8.03 -3.80 -1.76
CA HIS A 80 -6.62 -3.46 -1.80
C HIS A 80 -5.72 -4.69 -1.66
N THR A 81 -6.13 -5.66 -0.83
CA THR A 81 -5.43 -6.95 -0.71
C THR A 81 -5.44 -7.71 -2.04
N GLU A 82 -6.61 -7.86 -2.67
CA GLU A 82 -6.76 -8.58 -3.95
C GLU A 82 -5.95 -7.93 -5.07
N ILE A 83 -5.98 -6.60 -5.19
CA ILE A 83 -5.20 -5.88 -6.21
C ILE A 83 -3.69 -6.11 -6.01
N LEU A 84 -3.20 -6.03 -4.77
CA LEU A 84 -1.79 -6.25 -4.47
C LEU A 84 -1.36 -7.70 -4.82
N ILE A 85 -2.12 -8.69 -4.35
CA ILE A 85 -1.80 -10.11 -4.57
C ILE A 85 -1.88 -10.47 -6.06
N THR A 86 -2.92 -10.03 -6.76
CA THR A 86 -3.05 -10.28 -8.21
C THR A 86 -1.92 -9.63 -9.01
N GLY A 87 -1.48 -8.43 -8.62
CA GLY A 87 -0.28 -7.80 -9.18
C GLY A 87 0.98 -8.67 -9.02
N TYR A 88 1.14 -9.33 -7.87
CA TYR A 88 2.25 -10.26 -7.64
C TYR A 88 2.16 -11.53 -8.50
N ASP A 89 0.97 -12.05 -8.73
CA ASP A 89 0.77 -13.22 -9.58
C ASP A 89 1.06 -12.91 -11.05
N VAL A 90 0.73 -11.71 -11.54
CA VAL A 90 1.11 -11.26 -12.89
C VAL A 90 2.62 -11.21 -13.04
N VAL A 91 3.33 -10.58 -12.08
CA VAL A 91 4.81 -10.51 -12.12
C VAL A 91 5.44 -11.89 -12.06
N ARG A 92 4.89 -12.82 -11.27
CA ARG A 92 5.39 -14.21 -11.19
C ARG A 92 5.14 -15.02 -12.47
N ARG A 93 4.05 -14.76 -13.21
CA ARG A 93 3.72 -15.46 -14.47
C ARG A 93 4.41 -14.87 -15.70
N ALA A 94 4.85 -13.62 -15.64
CA ALA A 94 5.61 -12.98 -16.70
C ALA A 94 7.12 -13.30 -16.66
N GLY A 95 7.54 -14.17 -15.72
CA GLY A 95 8.90 -14.69 -15.57
C GLY A 95 9.16 -15.94 -16.38
#